data_AF-Q92EX2-F1
#
_entry.id   AF-Q92EX2-F1
#
_cell.length_a   1.000
_cell.length_b   1.000
_cell.length_c   1.000
_cell.angle_alpha   90.00
_cell.angle_beta   90.00
_cell.angle_gamma   90.00
#
_symmetry.space_group_name_H-M   'P 1'
#
loop_
_entity.id
_entity.type
_entity.pdbx_description
1 polymer ?
#
loop_
_entity_poly.entity_id
_entity_poly.type
_entity_poly.pdbx_seq_one_letter_code
_entity_poly.pdbx_strand_id
1 'polypeptide(L)'
;MYGNTYQREYARAIGNTSYDLNYQLQIIERELKKKDLTAKERSNLLAAESTLKKQVQLKILKLDAKKSVEKLTQQTREEIAIIQKVNEKIGDELDFIQDKLADAFESRTAKAVQSWMKHIREEELEEQKEVLVICKESIRMD
;
A
#
# COMPACT_ATOMS: atom_id res chain seq x y z
N MET A 1 45.36 6.85 -29.88
CA MET A 1 44.71 5.59 -29.45
C MET A 1 44.12 5.64 -28.03
N TYR A 2 43.86 6.83 -27.42
CA TYR A 2 43.43 6.95 -26.01
C TYR A 2 42.01 7.51 -25.78
N GLY A 3 41.35 8.05 -26.80
CA GLY A 3 40.02 8.68 -26.63
C GLY A 3 38.88 7.71 -26.31
N ASN A 4 39.06 6.42 -26.57
CA ASN A 4 38.00 5.42 -26.49
C ASN A 4 37.86 4.81 -25.09
N THR A 5 38.95 4.70 -24.33
CA THR A 5 38.95 4.03 -23.01
C THR A 5 38.29 4.89 -21.94
N TYR A 6 38.57 6.20 -21.93
CA TYR A 6 37.96 7.12 -20.98
C TYR A 6 36.43 7.21 -21.16
N GLN A 7 35.97 7.30 -22.41
CA GLN A 7 34.53 7.33 -22.71
C GLN A 7 33.85 6.00 -22.38
N ARG A 8 34.56 4.87 -22.53
CA ARG A 8 34.11 3.54 -22.10
C ARG A 8 33.88 3.44 -20.61
N GLU A 9 34.88 3.87 -19.84
CA GLU A 9 34.84 3.79 -18.38
C GLU A 9 33.84 4.79 -17.80
N TYR A 10 33.73 5.98 -18.38
CA TYR A 10 32.68 6.93 -18.05
C TYR A 10 31.29 6.37 -18.36
N ALA A 11 31.09 5.76 -19.55
CA ALA A 11 29.84 5.12 -19.91
C ALA A 11 29.47 3.98 -18.95
N ARG A 12 30.44 3.17 -18.52
CA ARG A 12 30.22 2.14 -17.50
C ARG A 12 29.85 2.74 -16.15
N ALA A 13 30.53 3.80 -15.72
CA ALA A 13 30.28 4.47 -14.46
C ALA A 13 28.87 5.08 -14.37
N ILE A 14 28.32 5.60 -15.49
CA ILE A 14 26.94 6.11 -15.56
C ILE A 14 25.91 5.02 -15.88
N GLY A 15 26.30 3.74 -15.92
CA GLY A 15 25.40 2.61 -16.20
C GLY A 15 25.01 2.42 -17.67
N ASN A 16 25.66 3.13 -18.60
CA ASN A 16 25.47 2.98 -20.04
C ASN A 16 26.17 1.72 -20.58
N THR A 17 25.53 0.57 -20.34
CA THR A 17 26.00 -0.77 -20.75
C THR A 17 25.87 -1.06 -22.26
N SER A 18 25.32 -0.12 -23.04
CA SER A 18 25.18 -0.24 -24.50
C SER A 18 26.28 0.48 -25.27
N TYR A 19 27.10 1.32 -24.63
CA TYR A 19 28.19 2.06 -25.27
C TYR A 19 29.16 1.14 -26.05
N ASP A 20 29.56 0.02 -25.45
CA ASP A 20 30.48 -0.94 -26.08
C ASP A 20 29.91 -1.58 -27.35
N LEU A 21 28.61 -1.92 -27.31
CA LEU A 21 27.93 -2.52 -28.46
C LEU A 21 27.69 -1.48 -29.54
N ASN A 22 27.28 -0.26 -29.17
CA ASN A 22 27.11 0.85 -30.10
C ASN A 22 28.43 1.24 -30.79
N TYR A 23 29.54 1.23 -30.05
CA TYR A 23 30.86 1.47 -30.62
C TYR A 23 31.27 0.38 -31.61
N GLN A 24 31.05 -0.90 -31.29
CA GLN A 24 31.28 -2.01 -32.21
C GLN A 24 30.41 -1.91 -33.47
N LEU A 25 29.16 -1.49 -33.31
CA LEU A 25 28.23 -1.26 -34.41
C LEU A 25 28.72 -0.15 -35.34
N GLN A 26 29.23 0.96 -34.79
CA GLN A 26 29.84 2.05 -35.57
C GLN A 26 31.13 1.64 -36.29
N ILE A 27 31.88 0.66 -35.76
CA ILE A 27 33.05 0.10 -36.46
C ILE A 27 32.56 -0.72 -37.65
N ILE A 28 31.60 -1.63 -37.45
CA ILE A 28 31.07 -2.49 -38.51
C ILE A 28 30.41 -1.66 -39.62
N GLU A 29 29.65 -0.62 -39.27
CA GLU A 29 29.07 0.32 -40.24
C GLU A 29 30.14 1.10 -41.03
N ARG A 30 31.29 1.39 -40.41
CA ARG A 30 32.44 1.99 -41.10
C ARG A 30 33.13 1.00 -42.02
N GLU A 31 33.26 -0.25 -41.60
CA GLU A 31 33.88 -1.31 -42.41
C GLU A 31 33.02 -1.65 -43.62
N LEU A 32 31.70 -1.74 -43.46
CA LEU A 32 30.73 -1.95 -44.57
C LEU A 32 30.77 -0.86 -45.65
N LYS A 33 31.27 0.34 -45.33
CA LYS A 33 31.43 1.45 -46.28
C LYS A 33 32.73 1.36 -47.11
N LYS A 34 33.65 0.44 -46.80
CA LYS A 34 34.89 0.25 -47.57
C LYS A 34 34.56 -0.40 -48.93
N LYS A 35 35.26 0.05 -49.99
CA LYS A 35 35.04 -0.43 -51.36
C LYS A 35 35.64 -1.81 -51.63
N ASP A 36 36.64 -2.23 -50.85
CA ASP A 36 37.45 -3.43 -51.09
C ASP A 36 36.96 -4.66 -50.30
N LEU A 37 35.64 -4.86 -50.21
CA LEU A 37 35.04 -6.00 -49.51
C LEU A 37 34.65 -7.10 -50.49
N THR A 38 35.05 -8.34 -50.21
CA THR A 38 34.50 -9.50 -50.91
C THR A 38 33.03 -9.72 -50.54
N ALA A 39 32.26 -10.38 -51.41
CA ALA A 39 30.85 -10.67 -51.16
C ALA A 39 30.63 -11.45 -49.84
N LYS A 40 31.55 -12.35 -49.49
CA LYS A 40 31.50 -13.15 -48.26
C LYS A 40 31.76 -12.30 -47.01
N GLU A 41 32.77 -11.43 -47.04
CA GLU A 41 33.06 -10.51 -45.92
C GLU A 41 31.91 -9.53 -45.69
N ARG A 42 31.34 -9.00 -46.78
CA ARG A 42 30.18 -8.11 -46.70
C ARG A 42 28.96 -8.80 -46.09
N SER A 43 28.69 -10.04 -46.47
CA SER A 43 27.60 -10.85 -45.89
C SER A 43 27.81 -11.10 -44.39
N ASN A 44 29.02 -11.45 -43.99
CA ASN A 44 29.37 -11.67 -42.58
C ASN A 44 29.23 -10.39 -41.74
N LEU A 45 29.70 -9.25 -42.26
CA LEU A 45 29.57 -7.96 -41.58
C LEU A 45 28.11 -7.53 -41.43
N LEU A 46 27.26 -7.73 -42.45
CA LEU A 46 25.82 -7.46 -42.35
C LEU A 46 25.12 -8.36 -41.31
N ALA A 47 25.51 -9.64 -41.23
CA ALA A 47 24.98 -10.55 -40.22
C ALA A 47 25.41 -10.14 -38.79
N ALA A 48 26.66 -9.72 -38.62
CA ALA A 48 27.18 -9.20 -37.36
C ALA A 48 26.49 -7.89 -36.96
N GLU A 49 26.28 -6.96 -37.89
CA GLU A 49 25.54 -5.71 -37.69
C GLU A 49 24.11 -5.98 -37.22
N SER A 50 23.38 -6.86 -37.91
CA SER A 50 22.01 -7.25 -37.55
C SER A 50 21.93 -7.83 -36.13
N THR A 51 22.89 -8.69 -35.79
CA THR A 51 22.96 -9.31 -34.47
C THR A 51 23.24 -8.28 -33.37
N LEU A 52 24.19 -7.38 -33.60
CA LEU A 52 24.51 -6.30 -32.66
C LEU A 52 23.35 -5.32 -32.48
N LYS A 53 22.63 -4.96 -33.55
CA LYS A 53 21.41 -4.13 -33.47
C LYS A 53 20.37 -4.75 -32.54
N LYS A 54 20.10 -6.05 -32.70
CA LYS A 54 19.17 -6.79 -31.83
C LYS A 54 19.62 -6.81 -30.37
N GLN A 55 20.91 -7.01 -30.12
CA GLN A 55 21.47 -7.01 -28.76
C GLN A 55 21.36 -5.64 -28.07
N VAL A 56 21.62 -4.56 -28.82
CA VAL A 56 21.46 -3.18 -28.31
C VAL A 56 20.00 -2.92 -27.94
N GLN A 57 19.06 -3.22 -28.85
CA GLN A 57 17.63 -3.05 -28.60
C GLN A 57 17.17 -3.85 -27.37
N LEU A 58 17.61 -5.10 -27.25
CA LEU A 58 17.26 -5.95 -26.11
C LEU A 58 17.80 -5.41 -24.78
N LYS A 59 19.02 -4.84 -24.77
CA LYS A 59 19.55 -4.19 -23.56
C LYS A 59 18.75 -2.94 -23.17
N ILE A 60 18.39 -2.10 -24.13
CA ILE A 60 17.57 -0.90 -23.89
C ILE A 60 16.21 -1.31 -23.32
N LEU A 61 15.53 -2.28 -23.95
CA LEU A 61 14.25 -2.79 -23.47
C LEU A 61 14.34 -3.35 -22.05
N LYS A 62 15.40 -4.08 -21.71
CA LYS A 62 15.61 -4.58 -20.35
C LYS A 62 15.80 -3.46 -19.33
N LEU A 63 16.53 -2.40 -19.69
CA LEU A 63 16.73 -1.24 -18.81
C LEU A 63 15.41 -0.48 -18.59
N ASP A 64 14.64 -0.25 -19.65
CA ASP A 64 13.36 0.45 -19.56
C ASP A 64 12.32 -0.36 -18.78
N ALA A 65 12.28 -1.68 -19.00
CA ALA A 65 11.46 -2.59 -18.21
C ALA A 65 11.85 -2.54 -16.73
N LYS A 66 13.16 -2.59 -16.42
CA LYS A 66 13.64 -2.50 -15.04
C LYS A 66 13.22 -1.18 -14.38
N LYS A 67 13.44 -0.04 -15.03
CA LYS A 67 13.02 1.27 -14.51
C LYS A 67 11.52 1.37 -14.30
N SER A 68 10.73 0.80 -15.23
CA SER A 68 9.27 0.78 -15.11
C SER A 68 8.81 -0.05 -13.91
N VAL A 69 9.42 -1.23 -13.71
CA VAL A 69 9.15 -2.08 -12.54
C VAL A 69 9.58 -1.39 -11.25
N GLU A 70 10.74 -0.74 -11.21
CA GLU A 70 11.20 0.03 -10.05
C GLU A 70 10.20 1.14 -9.69
N LYS A 71 9.73 1.90 -10.69
CA LYS A 71 8.71 2.94 -10.50
C LYS A 71 7.40 2.37 -9.96
N LEU A 72 6.88 1.31 -10.56
CA LEU A 72 5.65 0.65 -10.10
C LEU A 72 5.80 0.12 -8.66
N THR A 73 6.93 -0.52 -8.36
CA THR A 73 7.21 -1.05 -7.01
C THR A 73 7.23 0.07 -5.97
N GLN A 74 7.83 1.22 -6.32
CA GLN A 74 7.86 2.37 -5.43
C GLN A 74 6.46 2.96 -5.21
N GLN A 75 5.68 3.13 -6.27
CA GLN A 75 4.30 3.62 -6.19
C GLN A 75 3.42 2.70 -5.34
N THR A 76 3.50 1.39 -5.56
CA THR A 76 2.74 0.41 -4.77
C THR A 76 3.14 0.43 -3.29
N ARG A 77 4.43 0.64 -2.96
CA ARG A 77 4.87 0.78 -1.55
C ARG A 77 4.27 2.02 -0.89
N GLU A 78 4.24 3.13 -1.60
CA GLU A 78 3.65 4.38 -1.12
C GLU A 78 2.13 4.23 -0.90
N GLU A 79 1.43 3.60 -1.83
CA GLU A 79 0.00 3.29 -1.69
C GLU A 79 -0.29 2.36 -0.51
N ILE A 80 0.48 1.29 -0.34
CA ILE A 80 0.35 0.39 0.81
C ILE A 80 0.55 1.14 2.13
N ALA A 81 1.55 2.02 2.21
CA ALA A 81 1.79 2.81 3.41
C ALA A 81 0.64 3.77 3.74
N ILE A 82 -0.01 4.34 2.72
CA ILE A 82 -1.22 5.16 2.90
C ILE A 82 -2.38 4.31 3.42
N ILE A 83 -2.62 3.15 2.81
CA ILE A 83 -3.69 2.22 3.21
C ILE A 83 -3.49 1.76 4.66
N GLN A 84 -2.27 1.40 5.05
CA GLN A 84 -1.95 0.99 6.42
C GLN A 84 -2.29 2.09 7.43
N LYS A 85 -1.86 3.33 7.18
CA LYS A 85 -2.18 4.47 8.05
C LYS A 85 -3.68 4.75 8.15
N VAL A 86 -4.43 4.57 7.06
CA VAL A 86 -5.89 4.73 7.07
C VAL A 86 -6.55 3.63 7.88
N ASN A 87 -6.12 2.38 7.71
CA ASN A 87 -6.66 1.26 8.47
C ASN A 87 -6.39 1.38 9.98
N GLU A 88 -5.21 1.84 10.37
CA GLU A 88 -4.89 2.13 11.78
C GLU A 88 -5.88 3.16 12.36
N LYS A 89 -6.11 4.28 11.66
CA LYS A 89 -7.08 5.29 12.09
C LYS A 89 -8.50 4.76 12.20
N ILE A 90 -8.93 3.92 11.23
CA ILE A 90 -10.25 3.29 11.27
C ILE A 90 -10.37 2.34 12.47
N GLY A 91 -9.29 1.63 12.81
CA GLY A 91 -9.22 0.81 14.02
C GLY A 91 -9.41 1.63 15.29
N ASP A 92 -8.65 2.72 15.44
CA ASP A 92 -8.76 3.63 16.58
C ASP A 92 -10.17 4.25 16.70
N GLU A 93 -10.79 4.63 15.57
CA GLU A 93 -12.15 5.15 15.53
C GLU A 93 -13.19 4.10 15.93
N LEU A 94 -13.01 2.85 15.49
CA LEU A 94 -13.88 1.73 15.87
C LEU A 94 -13.81 1.45 17.37
N ASP A 95 -12.61 1.40 17.94
CA ASP A 95 -12.41 1.18 19.37
C ASP A 95 -13.08 2.32 20.18
N PHE A 96 -12.88 3.57 19.76
CA PHE A 96 -13.54 4.71 20.39
C PHE A 96 -15.08 4.66 20.32
N ILE A 97 -15.63 4.22 19.18
CA ILE A 97 -17.08 4.05 19.02
C ILE A 97 -17.59 2.91 19.92
N GLN A 98 -16.84 1.81 20.02
CA GLN A 98 -17.20 0.68 20.89
C GLN A 98 -17.23 1.09 22.36
N ASP A 99 -16.22 1.82 22.84
CA ASP A 99 -16.18 2.34 24.21
C ASP A 99 -17.38 3.25 24.50
N LYS A 100 -17.67 4.18 23.59
CA LYS A 100 -18.85 5.07 23.72
C LYS A 100 -20.18 4.31 23.74
N LEU A 101 -20.29 3.25 22.94
CA LEU A 101 -21.48 2.41 22.91
C LEU A 101 -21.63 1.64 24.22
N ALA A 102 -20.53 1.09 24.76
CA ALA A 102 -20.52 0.41 26.05
C ALA A 102 -20.95 1.38 27.18
N ASP A 103 -20.33 2.55 27.27
CA ASP A 103 -20.69 3.59 28.26
C ASP A 103 -22.16 3.99 28.17
N ALA A 104 -22.67 4.20 26.95
CA ALA A 104 -24.06 4.59 26.73
C ALA A 104 -25.03 3.46 27.13
N PHE A 105 -24.66 2.21 26.85
CA PHE A 105 -25.44 1.04 27.24
C PHE A 105 -25.47 0.86 28.76
N GLU A 106 -24.32 0.95 29.43
CA GLU A 106 -24.21 0.90 30.89
C GLU A 106 -25.01 2.03 31.54
N SER A 107 -24.90 3.26 31.03
CA SER A 107 -25.66 4.41 31.57
C SER A 107 -27.17 4.20 31.44
N ARG A 108 -27.64 3.70 30.29
CA ARG A 108 -29.08 3.45 30.07
C ARG A 108 -29.60 2.30 30.91
N THR A 109 -28.84 1.21 31.00
CA THR A 109 -29.22 0.04 31.82
C THR A 109 -29.24 0.40 33.30
N ALA A 110 -28.23 1.13 33.81
CA ALA A 110 -28.21 1.63 35.18
C ALA A 110 -29.43 2.51 35.49
N LYS A 111 -29.79 3.43 34.60
CA LYS A 111 -31.01 4.27 34.76
C LYS A 111 -32.29 3.44 34.80
N ALA A 112 -32.42 2.46 33.90
CA ALA A 112 -33.60 1.59 33.88
C ALA A 112 -33.73 0.77 35.18
N VAL A 113 -32.62 0.21 35.66
CA VAL A 113 -32.54 -0.56 36.91
C VAL A 113 -32.87 0.32 38.13
N GLN A 114 -32.36 1.55 38.19
CA GLN A 114 -32.70 2.51 39.25
C GLN A 114 -34.19 2.88 39.25
N SER A 115 -34.78 3.16 38.08
CA SER A 115 -36.22 3.45 37.97
C SER A 115 -37.08 2.27 38.42
N TRP A 116 -36.71 1.05 38.04
CA TRP A 116 -37.42 -0.16 38.45
C TRP A 116 -37.36 -0.38 39.96
N MET A 117 -36.17 -0.27 40.58
CA MET A 117 -36.03 -0.36 42.03
C MET A 117 -36.84 0.71 42.77
N LYS A 118 -36.87 1.94 42.24
CA LYS A 118 -37.67 3.03 42.81
C LYS A 118 -39.16 2.71 42.76
N HIS A 119 -39.63 2.19 41.62
CA HIS A 119 -41.03 1.82 41.45
C HIS A 119 -41.46 0.70 42.41
N ILE A 120 -40.67 -0.37 42.53
CA ILE A 120 -40.94 -1.45 43.50
C ILE A 120 -41.02 -0.89 44.92
N ARG A 121 -40.09 0.01 45.29
CA ARG A 121 -40.09 0.57 46.63
C ARG A 121 -41.30 1.46 46.91
N GLU A 122 -41.78 2.18 45.89
CA GLU A 122 -43.01 2.97 45.97
C GLU A 122 -44.24 2.08 46.12
N GLU A 123 -44.32 0.97 45.38
CA GLU A 123 -45.39 -0.04 45.51
C GLU A 123 -45.40 -0.67 46.90
N GLU A 124 -44.25 -1.13 47.41
CA GLU A 124 -44.13 -1.70 48.77
C GLU A 124 -44.59 -0.70 49.85
N LEU A 125 -44.24 0.57 49.70
CA LEU A 125 -44.64 1.61 50.67
C LEU A 125 -46.13 1.90 50.61
N GLU A 126 -46.74 1.84 49.44
CA GLU A 126 -48.19 2.05 49.29
C GLU A 126 -48.97 0.88 49.86
N GLU A 127 -48.56 -0.36 49.58
CA GLU A 127 -49.13 -1.55 50.22
C GLU A 127 -49.02 -1.49 51.75
N GLN A 128 -47.86 -1.06 52.28
CA GLN A 128 -47.68 -0.87 53.72
C GLN A 128 -48.60 0.21 54.30
N LYS A 129 -48.85 1.30 53.57
CA LYS A 129 -49.81 2.32 54.00
C LYS A 129 -51.23 1.79 54.02
N GLU A 130 -51.64 1.04 53.00
CA GLU A 130 -52.97 0.42 52.96
C GLU A 130 -53.18 -0.53 54.13
N VAL A 131 -52.20 -1.39 54.42
CA VAL A 131 -52.23 -2.28 55.59
C VAL A 131 -52.32 -1.48 56.90
N LEU A 132 -51.55 -0.40 57.04
CA LEU A 132 -51.60 0.46 58.23
C LEU A 132 -52.95 1.15 58.41
N VAL A 133 -53.63 1.53 57.33
CA VAL A 133 -54.99 2.08 57.39
C VAL A 133 -55.97 1.03 57.90
N ILE A 134 -55.95 -0.18 57.33
CA ILE A 134 -56.81 -1.30 57.75
C ILE A 134 -56.57 -1.65 59.23
N CYS A 135 -55.31 -1.71 59.67
CA CYS A 135 -54.98 -1.97 61.08
C CYS A 135 -55.49 -0.85 62.00
N LYS A 136 -55.39 0.43 61.61
CA LYS A 136 -55.91 1.56 62.40
C LYS A 136 -57.43 1.54 62.50
N GLU A 137 -58.11 1.17 61.42
CA GLU A 137 -59.58 1.04 61.42
C GLU A 137 -60.03 -0.11 62.31
N SER A 138 -59.31 -1.24 62.28
CA SER A 138 -59.59 -2.40 63.14
C SER A 138 -59.39 -2.09 64.63
N ILE A 139 -58.32 -1.38 64.99
CA ILE A 139 -58.04 -0.96 66.38
C ILE A 139 -59.08 0.04 66.91
N ARG A 140 -59.75 0.81 66.04
CA ARG A 140 -60.81 1.77 66.43
C ARG A 140 -62.18 1.13 66.65
N MET A 141 -62.35 -0.12 66.23
CA MET A 141 -63.62 -0.86 66.32
C MET A 141 -63.70 -1.75 67.59
N ASP A 142 -62.60 -1.85 68.35
CA ASP A 142 -62.52 -2.39 69.71
C ASP A 142 -62.59 -1.26 70.76
#